data_AF-A0A5C4K2H0-F1
#
_entry.id   AF-A0A5C4K2H0-F1
#
_cell.length_a   1.000
_cell.length_b   1.000
_cell.length_c   1.000
_cell.angle_alpha   90.00
_cell.angle_beta   90.00
_cell.angle_gamma   90.00
#
_symmetry.space_group_name_H-M   'P 1'
#
loop_
_entity.id
_entity.type
_entity.pdbx_description
1 polymer ?
#
loop_
_entity_poly.entity_id
_entity_poly.type
_entity_poly.pdbx_seq_one_letter_code
_entity_poly.pdbx_strand_id
1 'polypeptide(L)'
;MPWLVMLVQVPSEPSRHRVAVWRELRRFGAVPVGQGAWTAPDVPACREGAGKAKELARAGSGEVLLLTTAPADDAARLRELFTAARADEWAEFMADCGKFTDEIAKETAKRKFTLAELEEEEQSLDRLRRWFRALRTKDVFGSPASAGAEQKLAGCAAALDGFAALVYGEVHS
;
A
#
# COMPACT_ATOMS: atom_id res chain seq x y z
N MET A 1 -2.65 -20.49 13.22
CA MET A 1 -1.55 -19.66 12.67
C MET A 1 -1.06 -18.75 13.80
N PRO A 2 0.26 -18.71 14.08
CA PRO A 2 0.83 -17.78 15.04
C PRO A 2 0.84 -16.33 14.52
N TRP A 3 0.99 -15.38 15.43
CA TRP A 3 1.06 -13.95 15.12
C TRP A 3 2.35 -13.34 15.66
N LEU A 4 2.81 -12.28 15.02
CA LEU A 4 3.86 -11.42 15.53
C LEU A 4 3.24 -10.31 16.38
N VAL A 5 3.83 -10.05 17.54
CA VAL A 5 3.52 -8.88 18.36
C VAL A 5 4.80 -8.06 18.48
N MET A 6 4.70 -6.78 18.17
CA MET A 6 5.81 -5.83 18.17
C MET A 6 5.52 -4.72 19.16
N LEU A 7 6.34 -4.60 20.19
CA LEU A 7 6.31 -3.48 21.13
C LEU A 7 7.39 -2.49 20.72
N VAL A 8 6.97 -1.32 20.26
CA VAL A 8 7.80 -0.30 19.64
C VAL A 8 8.04 0.82 20.63
N GLN A 9 9.30 1.01 21.02
CA GLN A 9 9.73 2.01 21.98
C GLN A 9 10.86 2.83 21.36
N VAL A 10 10.52 3.96 20.74
CA VAL A 10 11.49 4.85 20.10
C VAL A 10 11.39 6.24 20.75
N PRO A 11 12.51 6.90 21.07
CA PRO A 11 12.50 8.26 21.62
C PRO A 11 11.60 9.24 20.86
N SER A 12 11.03 10.20 21.59
CA SER A 12 10.16 11.23 21.01
C SER A 12 10.92 12.15 20.05
N GLU A 13 12.21 12.37 20.32
CA GLU A 13 13.10 13.21 19.52
C GLU A 13 14.43 12.51 19.21
N PRO A 14 14.96 12.67 17.98
CA PRO A 14 14.34 13.32 16.83
C PRO A 14 13.26 12.44 16.17
N SER A 15 12.19 13.06 15.65
CA SER A 15 11.01 12.35 15.10
C SER A 15 11.32 11.41 13.93
N ARG A 16 12.40 11.67 13.17
CA ARG A 16 12.79 10.91 11.97
C ARG A 16 12.91 9.40 12.22
N HIS A 17 13.39 8.99 13.39
CA HIS A 17 13.60 7.57 13.69
C HIS A 17 12.27 6.86 13.97
N ARG A 18 11.38 7.50 14.74
CA ARG A 18 10.02 7.00 14.96
C ARG A 18 9.24 6.92 13.64
N VAL A 19 9.37 7.93 12.78
CA VAL A 19 8.73 7.95 11.46
C VAL A 19 9.27 6.83 10.56
N ALA A 20 10.58 6.57 10.58
CA ALA A 20 11.17 5.48 9.80
C ALA A 20 10.63 4.11 10.24
N VAL A 21 10.58 3.84 11.55
CA VAL A 21 10.00 2.59 12.09
C VAL A 21 8.52 2.48 11.74
N TRP A 22 7.75 3.55 11.91
CA TRP A 22 6.33 3.57 11.56
C TRP A 22 6.09 3.28 10.08
N ARG A 23 6.89 3.89 9.18
CA ARG A 23 6.82 3.64 7.74
C ARG A 23 7.13 2.18 7.41
N GLU A 24 8.13 1.59 8.05
CA GLU A 24 8.48 0.18 7.83
C GLU A 24 7.35 -0.75 8.29
N LEU A 25 6.76 -0.53 9.47
CA LEU A 25 5.61 -1.30 9.97
C LEU A 25 4.43 -1.26 8.98
N ARG A 26 4.10 -0.08 8.47
CA ARG A 26 3.06 0.11 7.44
C ARG A 26 3.44 -0.52 6.09
N ARG A 27 4.74 -0.58 5.76
CA ARG A 27 5.25 -1.13 4.50
C ARG A 27 4.98 -2.63 4.37
N PHE A 28 5.20 -3.42 5.42
CA PHE A 28 4.92 -4.86 5.37
C PHE A 28 3.51 -5.24 5.86
N GLY A 29 2.67 -4.25 6.21
CA GLY A 29 1.26 -4.45 6.51
C GLY A 29 0.93 -4.70 7.97
N ALA A 30 1.85 -4.44 8.91
CA ALA A 30 1.52 -4.49 10.33
C ALA A 30 0.38 -3.52 10.67
N VAL A 31 -0.45 -3.93 11.63
CA VAL A 31 -1.59 -3.14 12.11
C VAL A 31 -1.40 -2.77 13.58
N PRO A 32 -1.74 -1.54 13.99
CA PRO A 32 -1.67 -1.13 15.38
C PRO A 32 -2.78 -1.82 16.18
N VAL A 33 -2.46 -2.31 17.38
CA VAL A 33 -3.42 -2.90 18.33
C VAL A 33 -3.44 -2.16 19.68
N GLY A 34 -2.54 -1.18 19.85
CA GLY A 34 -2.46 -0.33 21.03
C GLY A 34 -1.34 0.69 20.91
N GLN A 35 -1.14 1.50 21.95
CA GLN A 35 -0.06 2.48 22.00
C GLN A 35 1.31 1.78 21.93
N GLY A 36 2.04 2.00 20.84
CA GLY A 36 3.32 1.35 20.57
C GLY A 36 3.22 -0.16 20.29
N ALA A 37 2.02 -0.76 20.26
CA ALA A 37 1.82 -2.19 20.03
C ALA A 37 1.27 -2.45 18.63
N TRP A 38 1.96 -3.31 17.89
CA TRP A 38 1.64 -3.66 16.51
C TRP A 38 1.57 -5.18 16.33
N THR A 39 0.79 -5.63 15.36
CA THR A 39 0.68 -7.06 15.03
C THR A 39 0.70 -7.31 13.53
N ALA A 40 1.14 -8.49 13.15
CA ALA A 40 1.07 -9.01 11.79
C ALA A 40 1.01 -10.55 11.83
N PRO A 41 0.48 -11.21 10.79
CA PRO A 41 0.58 -12.67 10.67
C PRO A 41 2.03 -13.11 10.72
N ASP A 42 2.29 -14.25 11.35
CA ASP A 42 3.63 -14.84 11.37
C ASP A 42 3.92 -15.56 10.05
N VAL A 43 4.38 -14.78 9.07
CA VAL A 43 4.83 -15.24 7.75
C VAL A 43 6.22 -14.66 7.45
N PRO A 44 7.01 -15.30 6.57
CA PRO A 44 8.39 -14.86 6.29
C PRO A 44 8.53 -13.38 5.95
N ALA A 45 7.65 -12.84 5.10
CA ALA A 45 7.66 -11.42 4.70
C ALA A 45 7.45 -10.47 5.89
N CYS A 46 6.54 -10.80 6.81
CA CYS A 46 6.29 -9.99 8.01
C CYS A 46 7.45 -10.09 9.01
N ARG A 47 8.09 -11.27 9.14
CA ARG A 47 9.30 -11.42 9.97
C ARG A 47 10.46 -10.60 9.45
N GLU A 48 10.69 -10.60 8.13
CA GLU A 48 11.72 -9.77 7.50
C GLU A 48 11.47 -8.28 7.76
N GLY A 49 10.23 -7.81 7.55
CA GLY A 49 9.84 -6.43 7.83
C GLY A 49 9.99 -6.05 9.31
N ALA A 50 9.63 -6.94 10.23
CA ALA A 50 9.84 -6.73 11.66
C ALA A 50 11.34 -6.65 12.02
N GLY A 51 12.19 -7.45 11.36
CA GLY A 51 13.65 -7.37 11.50
C GLY A 51 14.19 -5.99 11.08
N LYS A 52 13.77 -5.49 9.92
CA LYS A 52 14.13 -4.13 9.45
C LYS A 52 13.64 -3.04 10.40
N ALA A 53 12.43 -3.17 10.94
CA ALA A 53 11.90 -2.24 11.93
C ALA A 53 12.75 -2.20 13.22
N LYS A 54 13.27 -3.35 13.67
CA LYS A 54 14.22 -3.43 14.80
C LYS A 54 15.51 -2.67 14.50
N GLU A 55 16.08 -2.84 13.31
CA GLU A 55 17.31 -2.15 12.90
C GLU A 55 17.11 -0.62 12.85
N LEU A 56 16.00 -0.18 12.26
CA LEU A 56 15.63 1.24 12.19
C LEU A 56 15.43 1.86 13.58
N ALA A 57 14.83 1.12 14.52
CA ALA A 57 14.65 1.58 15.89
C ALA A 57 16.00 1.73 16.62
N ARG A 58 16.89 0.74 16.50
CA ARG A 58 18.23 0.77 17.10
C ARG A 58 19.06 1.94 16.62
N ALA A 59 18.97 2.29 15.33
CA ALA A 59 19.63 3.47 14.77
C ALA A 59 19.19 4.80 15.41
N GLY A 60 18.04 4.84 16.09
CA GLY A 60 17.53 5.98 16.83
C GLY A 60 17.55 5.80 18.35
N SER A 61 18.38 4.91 18.89
CA SER A 61 18.41 4.56 20.33
C SER A 61 17.06 4.08 20.87
N GLY A 62 16.23 3.49 20.01
CA GLY A 62 14.99 2.84 20.37
C GLY A 62 15.09 1.32 20.30
N GLU A 63 13.99 0.66 20.64
CA GLU A 63 13.83 -0.78 20.62
C GLU A 63 12.51 -1.20 19.98
N VAL A 64 12.54 -2.36 19.32
CA VAL A 64 11.32 -3.10 18.97
C VAL A 64 11.47 -4.49 19.57
N LEU A 65 10.64 -4.83 20.55
CA LEU A 65 10.54 -6.21 21.05
C LEU A 65 9.65 -6.99 20.11
N LEU A 66 10.14 -8.11 19.58
CA LEU A 66 9.39 -8.99 18.68
C LEU A 66 9.06 -10.29 19.41
N LEU A 67 7.77 -10.51 19.61
CA LEU A 67 7.21 -11.70 20.26
C LEU A 67 6.43 -12.50 19.21
N THR A 68 6.37 -13.81 19.39
CA THR A 68 5.49 -14.69 18.60
C THR A 68 4.44 -15.26 19.53
N THR A 69 3.18 -15.19 19.14
CA THR A 69 2.09 -15.77 19.93
C THR A 69 2.07 -17.29 19.74
N ALA A 70 1.74 -18.01 20.80
CA ALA A 70 1.15 -19.34 20.66
C ALA A 70 -0.19 -19.23 19.90
N PRO A 71 -0.78 -20.34 19.43
CA PRO A 71 -2.20 -20.36 19.06
C PRO A 71 -3.01 -19.75 20.22
N ALA A 72 -3.74 -18.67 19.92
CA ALA A 72 -4.41 -17.86 20.92
C ALA A 72 -5.89 -17.74 20.57
N ASP A 73 -6.73 -17.63 21.60
CA ASP A 73 -8.19 -17.45 21.45
C ASP A 73 -8.51 -16.20 20.61
N ASP A 74 -7.72 -15.14 20.76
CA ASP A 74 -7.88 -13.87 20.03
C ASP A 74 -7.35 -13.89 18.58
N ALA A 75 -6.84 -15.02 18.07
CA ALA A 75 -6.31 -15.09 16.71
C ALA A 75 -7.36 -14.71 15.64
N ALA A 76 -8.64 -14.99 15.90
CA ALA A 76 -9.75 -14.55 15.04
C ALA A 76 -9.87 -13.02 15.03
N ARG A 77 -9.79 -12.39 16.20
CA ARG A 77 -9.86 -10.93 16.34
C ARG A 77 -8.68 -10.22 15.65
N LEU A 78 -7.47 -10.77 15.79
CA LEU A 78 -6.29 -10.24 15.08
C LEU A 78 -6.46 -10.35 13.56
N ARG A 79 -7.03 -11.46 13.08
CA ARG A 79 -7.34 -11.65 11.66
C ARG A 79 -8.34 -10.62 11.16
N GLU A 80 -9.41 -10.36 11.90
CA GLU A 80 -10.39 -9.33 11.57
C GLU A 80 -9.74 -7.96 11.44
N LEU A 81 -8.94 -7.55 12.44
CA LEU A 81 -8.24 -6.26 12.43
C LEU A 81 -7.30 -6.13 11.23
N PHE A 82 -6.53 -7.18 10.95
CA PHE A 82 -5.64 -7.20 9.80
C PHE A 82 -6.41 -7.11 8.47
N THR A 83 -7.48 -7.89 8.34
CA THR A 83 -8.28 -7.95 7.10
C THR A 83 -9.03 -6.64 6.87
N ALA A 84 -9.57 -6.01 7.92
CA ALA A 84 -10.19 -4.70 7.84
C ALA A 84 -9.20 -3.63 7.35
N ALA A 85 -7.97 -3.61 7.90
CA ALA A 85 -6.94 -2.68 7.43
C ALA A 85 -6.56 -2.91 5.95
N ARG A 86 -6.55 -4.16 5.46
CA ARG A 86 -6.35 -4.46 4.03
C ARG A 86 -7.54 -4.00 3.20
N ALA A 87 -8.76 -4.18 3.68
CA ALA A 87 -9.97 -3.73 2.98
C ALA A 87 -9.97 -2.20 2.78
N ASP A 88 -9.60 -1.44 3.82
CA ASP A 88 -9.48 0.02 3.75
C ASP A 88 -8.42 0.46 2.72
N GLU A 89 -7.23 -0.16 2.74
CA GLU A 89 -6.17 0.12 1.77
C GLU A 89 -6.60 -0.20 0.32
N TRP A 90 -7.33 -1.29 0.11
CA TRP A 90 -7.89 -1.63 -1.20
C TRP A 90 -8.98 -0.65 -1.64
N ALA A 91 -9.83 -0.18 -0.73
CA ALA A 91 -10.85 0.82 -1.01
C ALA A 91 -10.23 2.15 -1.45
N GLU A 92 -9.17 2.59 -0.76
CA GLU A 92 -8.41 3.79 -1.12
C GLU A 92 -7.81 3.66 -2.52
N PHE A 93 -7.18 2.52 -2.81
CA PHE A 93 -6.62 2.23 -4.14
C PHE A 93 -7.67 2.26 -5.25
N MET A 94 -8.84 1.65 -5.02
CA MET A 94 -9.94 1.66 -6.00
C MET A 94 -10.49 3.07 -6.23
N ALA A 95 -10.56 3.89 -5.19
CA ALA A 95 -10.97 5.29 -5.32
C ALA A 95 -9.95 6.09 -6.16
N ASP A 96 -8.65 5.89 -5.96
CA ASP A 96 -7.61 6.54 -6.74
C ASP A 96 -7.55 6.07 -8.20
N CYS A 97 -7.86 4.79 -8.47
CA CYS A 97 -8.10 4.32 -9.83
C CYS A 97 -9.27 5.07 -10.50
N GLY A 98 -10.36 5.32 -9.74
CA GLY A 98 -11.49 6.10 -10.20
C GLY A 98 -11.11 7.54 -10.55
N LYS A 99 -10.39 8.22 -9.66
CA LYS A 99 -9.88 9.58 -9.91
C LYS A 99 -9.00 9.65 -11.16
N PHE A 100 -8.13 8.65 -11.37
CA PHE A 100 -7.31 8.58 -12.58
C PHE A 100 -8.17 8.49 -13.85
N THR A 101 -9.17 7.60 -13.87
CA THR A 101 -10.06 7.49 -15.04
C THR A 101 -10.87 8.76 -15.28
N ASP A 102 -11.30 9.45 -14.21
CA ASP A 102 -12.01 10.72 -14.31
C ASP A 102 -11.11 11.84 -14.87
N GLU A 103 -9.84 11.87 -14.50
CA GLU A 103 -8.88 12.84 -15.03
C GLU A 103 -8.61 12.60 -16.52
N ILE A 104 -8.37 11.35 -16.94
CA ILE A 104 -8.24 11.00 -18.36
C ILE A 104 -9.47 11.44 -19.17
N ALA A 105 -10.68 11.18 -18.65
CA ALA A 105 -11.92 11.59 -19.31
C ALA A 105 -12.04 13.12 -19.43
N LYS A 106 -11.62 13.85 -18.39
CA LYS A 106 -11.61 15.32 -18.34
C LYS A 106 -10.62 15.93 -19.31
N GLU A 107 -9.39 15.41 -19.41
CA GLU A 107 -8.39 15.92 -20.34
C GLU A 107 -8.74 15.54 -21.80
N THR A 108 -9.37 14.38 -22.01
CA THR A 108 -9.98 14.00 -23.30
C THR A 108 -11.07 14.97 -23.72
N ALA A 109 -12.00 15.31 -22.81
CA ALA A 109 -13.10 16.24 -23.09
C ALA A 109 -12.59 17.65 -23.43
N LYS A 110 -11.49 18.09 -22.82
CA LYS A 110 -10.83 19.36 -23.12
C LYS A 110 -9.93 19.31 -24.37
N ARG A 111 -9.78 18.14 -25.01
CA ARG A 111 -8.88 17.90 -26.15
C ARG A 111 -7.43 18.33 -25.89
N LYS A 112 -6.93 18.11 -24.68
CA LYS A 112 -5.53 18.41 -24.35
C LYS A 112 -4.61 17.28 -24.80
N PHE A 113 -4.52 17.12 -26.11
CA PHE A 113 -3.78 16.03 -26.73
C PHE A 113 -2.33 16.44 -26.96
N THR A 114 -1.51 16.34 -25.91
CA THR A 114 -0.08 16.65 -26.01
C THR A 114 0.75 15.51 -25.46
N LEU A 115 1.99 15.37 -25.95
CA LEU A 115 2.93 14.36 -25.47
C LEU A 115 3.28 14.57 -23.99
N ALA A 116 3.30 15.81 -23.51
CA ALA A 116 3.59 16.13 -22.11
C ALA A 116 2.49 15.63 -21.17
N GLU A 117 1.22 15.84 -21.53
CA GLU A 117 0.07 15.32 -20.77
C GLU A 117 0.05 13.79 -20.80
N LEU A 118 0.38 13.16 -21.94
CA LEU A 118 0.50 11.70 -22.03
C LEU A 118 1.58 11.16 -21.09
N GLU A 119 2.77 11.76 -21.08
CA GLU A 119 3.88 11.35 -20.21
C GLU A 119 3.52 11.49 -18.72
N GLU A 120 2.82 12.57 -18.34
CA GLU A 120 2.35 12.75 -16.97
C GLU A 120 1.40 11.63 -16.53
N GLU A 121 0.47 11.24 -17.40
CA GLU A 121 -0.49 10.19 -17.11
C GLU A 121 0.12 8.78 -17.12
N GLU A 122 1.13 8.53 -17.96
CA GLU A 122 1.95 7.31 -17.89
C GLU A 122 2.64 7.18 -16.53
N GLN A 123 3.23 8.26 -16.03
CA GLN A 123 3.84 8.28 -14.70
C GLN A 123 2.81 8.06 -13.59
N SER A 124 1.61 8.63 -13.73
CA SER A 124 0.48 8.40 -12.82
C SER A 124 0.05 6.93 -12.79
N LEU A 125 -0.12 6.29 -13.94
CA LEU A 125 -0.47 4.87 -14.03
C LEU A 125 0.63 3.98 -13.44
N ASP A 126 1.90 4.31 -13.64
CA ASP A 126 3.02 3.57 -13.04
C ASP A 126 3.10 3.71 -11.52
N ARG A 127 2.64 4.84 -10.95
CA ARG A 127 2.43 4.96 -9.50
C ARG A 127 1.33 4.02 -9.02
N LEU A 128 0.19 3.95 -9.71
CA LEU A 128 -0.90 3.01 -9.38
C LEU A 128 -0.43 1.54 -9.48
N ARG A 129 0.28 1.16 -10.53
CA ARG A 129 0.83 -0.20 -10.71
C ARG A 129 1.77 -0.59 -9.58
N ARG A 130 2.66 0.31 -9.16
CA ARG A 130 3.57 0.07 -8.03
C ARG A 130 2.81 -0.08 -6.72
N TRP A 131 1.81 0.77 -6.49
CA TRP A 131 0.98 0.70 -5.29
C TRP A 131 0.18 -0.62 -5.24
N PHE A 132 -0.45 -1.03 -6.34
CA PHE A 132 -1.15 -2.31 -6.45
C PHE A 132 -0.27 -3.50 -6.05
N ARG A 133 0.95 -3.56 -6.60
CA ARG A 133 1.94 -4.61 -6.25
C ARG A 133 2.28 -4.58 -4.76
N ALA A 134 2.45 -3.39 -4.19
CA ALA A 134 2.73 -3.21 -2.77
C ALA A 134 1.54 -3.60 -1.87
N LEU A 135 0.29 -3.44 -2.31
CA LEU A 135 -0.88 -3.93 -1.58
C LEU A 135 -0.97 -5.46 -1.64
N ARG A 136 -0.75 -6.04 -2.82
CA ARG A 136 -0.74 -7.50 -3.00
C ARG A 136 0.27 -8.21 -2.12
N THR A 137 1.46 -7.63 -1.91
CA THR A 137 2.48 -8.26 -1.04
C THR A 137 2.11 -8.26 0.44
N LYS A 138 1.24 -7.35 0.88
CA LYS A 138 0.74 -7.27 2.27
C LYS A 138 -0.51 -8.11 2.50
N ASP A 139 -1.19 -8.54 1.44
CA ASP A 139 -2.47 -9.24 1.53
C ASP A 139 -2.30 -10.73 1.84
N VAL A 140 -1.91 -11.03 3.08
CA VAL A 140 -1.56 -12.39 3.53
C VAL A 140 -2.73 -13.37 3.46
N PHE A 141 -3.96 -12.90 3.72
CA PHE A 141 -5.14 -13.76 3.79
C PHE A 141 -5.97 -13.78 2.51
N GLY A 142 -5.64 -12.92 1.54
CA GLY A 142 -6.41 -12.72 0.33
C GLY A 142 -7.70 -11.94 0.60
N SER A 143 -7.75 -10.69 0.16
CA SER A 143 -8.95 -9.87 0.18
C SER A 143 -9.79 -10.13 -1.06
N PRO A 144 -11.12 -10.32 -0.95
CA PRO A 144 -12.03 -10.33 -2.09
C PRO A 144 -11.93 -9.05 -2.93
N ALA A 145 -11.55 -7.93 -2.33
CA ALA A 145 -11.39 -6.65 -3.02
C ALA A 145 -10.21 -6.64 -4.02
N SER A 146 -9.24 -7.55 -3.88
CA SER A 146 -8.07 -7.62 -4.77
C SER A 146 -8.45 -7.82 -6.25
N ALA A 147 -9.45 -8.65 -6.54
CA ALA A 147 -9.92 -8.90 -7.89
C ALA A 147 -10.61 -7.66 -8.50
N GLY A 148 -11.42 -6.95 -7.71
CA GLY A 148 -12.02 -5.68 -8.14
C GLY A 148 -10.98 -4.60 -8.38
N ALA A 149 -9.95 -4.52 -7.53
CA ALA A 149 -8.82 -3.61 -7.69
C ALA A 149 -8.01 -3.90 -8.96
N GLU A 150 -7.77 -5.18 -9.28
CA GLU A 150 -7.09 -5.59 -10.51
C GLU A 150 -7.88 -5.18 -11.75
N GLN A 151 -9.20 -5.39 -11.75
CA GLN A 151 -10.08 -4.94 -12.83
C GLN A 151 -10.09 -3.42 -12.98
N LYS A 152 -10.12 -2.67 -11.86
CA LYS A 152 -10.04 -1.21 -11.87
C LYS A 152 -8.73 -0.71 -12.46
N LEU A 153 -7.60 -1.30 -12.08
CA LEU A 153 -6.28 -0.96 -12.63
C LEU A 153 -6.19 -1.26 -14.13
N ALA A 154 -6.77 -2.38 -14.58
CA ALA A 154 -6.87 -2.69 -16.01
C ALA A 154 -7.72 -1.65 -16.76
N GLY A 155 -8.79 -1.16 -16.14
CA GLY A 155 -9.59 -0.05 -16.66
C GLY A 155 -8.79 1.25 -16.79
N CYS A 156 -7.95 1.59 -15.81
CA CYS A 156 -7.04 2.73 -15.91
C CYS A 156 -6.08 2.59 -17.10
N ALA A 157 -5.47 1.41 -17.27
CA ALA A 157 -4.57 1.17 -18.40
C ALA A 157 -5.30 1.34 -19.75
N ALA A 158 -6.49 0.76 -19.90
CA ALA A 158 -7.28 0.89 -21.12
C ALA A 158 -7.71 2.36 -21.40
N ALA A 159 -8.03 3.12 -20.36
CA ALA A 159 -8.34 4.55 -20.52
C ALA A 159 -7.13 5.34 -21.03
N LEU A 160 -5.94 5.08 -20.49
CA LEU A 160 -4.70 5.72 -20.95
C LEU A 160 -4.34 5.31 -22.38
N ASP A 161 -4.50 4.04 -22.74
CA ASP A 161 -4.27 3.56 -24.12
C ASP A 161 -5.16 4.30 -25.13
N GLY A 162 -6.43 4.52 -24.76
CA GLY A 162 -7.37 5.32 -25.57
C GLY A 162 -6.94 6.79 -25.69
N PHE A 163 -6.49 7.40 -24.60
CA PHE A 163 -5.95 8.76 -24.62
C PHE A 163 -4.68 8.89 -25.47
N ALA A 164 -3.76 7.92 -25.35
CA ALA A 164 -2.53 7.87 -26.13
C ALA A 164 -2.81 7.80 -27.64
N ALA A 165 -3.79 7.00 -28.06
CA ALA A 165 -4.20 6.92 -29.47
C ALA A 165 -4.68 8.28 -30.02
N LEU A 166 -5.41 9.07 -29.21
CA LEU A 166 -5.84 10.42 -29.59
C LEU A 166 -4.66 11.39 -29.69
N VAL A 167 -3.74 11.35 -28.73
CA VAL A 167 -2.51 12.16 -28.74
C VAL A 167 -1.67 11.87 -29.98
N TYR A 168 -1.43 10.61 -30.30
CA TYR A 168 -0.68 10.26 -31.50
C TYR A 168 -1.41 10.66 -32.78
N GLY A 169 -2.73 10.56 -32.81
CA GLY A 169 -3.53 11.06 -33.95
C GLY A 169 -3.33 12.56 -34.19
N GLU A 170 -3.38 13.38 -33.14
CA GLU A 170 -3.22 14.83 -33.22
C GLU A 170 -1.79 15.24 -33.59
N VAL A 171 -0.77 14.55 -33.07
CA VAL A 171 0.65 14.86 -33.35
C VAL A 171 1.05 14.55 -34.80
N HIS A 172 0.36 13.60 -35.45
CA HIS A 172 0.64 13.21 -36.84
C HIS A 172 -0.35 13.81 -37.86
N SER A 173 -1.27 14.67 -37.41
CA SER A 173 -2.21 15.42 -38.26
C SER A 173 -1.61 16.76 -38.70
#